data_AF-A0A8J2WSF8-F1
#
_entry.id   AF-A0A8J2WSF8-F1
#
_cell.length_a   1.000
_cell.length_b   1.000
_cell.length_c   1.000
_cell.angle_alpha   90.00
_cell.angle_beta   90.00
_cell.angle_gamma   90.00
#
_symmetry.space_group_name_H-M   'P 1'
#
loop_
_entity.id
_entity.type
_entity.pdbx_description
1 polymer ?
#
loop_
_entity_poly.entity_id
_entity_poly.type
_entity_poly.pdbx_seq_one_letter_code
_entity_poly.pdbx_strand_id
1 'polypeptide(L)'
;HPSHWSICAQVGRTIQGKPYLVRRLSNGALATTSTECGRCEYPLLQAEQKTFEDSEFICCDMCGATFDVEDGAPQPSAEGAGKPLFGALLKAKPQKSLLVFENRELKDGSVYVNITPKSKQLFEDEE
;
A
#
# COMPACT_ATOMS: atom_id res chain seq x y z
N HIS A 1 -20.38 -0.41 11.33
CA HIS A 1 -20.56 -1.13 10.05
C HIS A 1 -19.24 -1.81 9.70
N PRO A 2 -19.19 -3.14 9.51
CA PRO A 2 -17.93 -3.79 9.21
C PRO A 2 -17.55 -3.50 7.76
N SER A 3 -16.34 -3.01 7.57
CA SER A 3 -15.69 -2.78 6.28
C SER A 3 -15.50 -4.11 5.56
N HIS A 4 -16.33 -4.34 4.54
CA HIS A 4 -16.25 -5.50 3.67
C HIS A 4 -15.04 -5.34 2.75
N TRP A 5 -13.90 -5.90 3.13
CA TRP A 5 -12.73 -6.00 2.25
C TRP A 5 -12.91 -7.25 1.38
N SER A 6 -13.11 -7.05 0.09
CA SER A 6 -13.15 -8.15 -0.87
C SER A 6 -11.73 -8.41 -1.38
N ILE A 7 -11.09 -9.47 -0.89
CA ILE A 7 -10.01 -10.10 -1.65
C ILE A 7 -10.62 -10.53 -2.99
N CYS A 8 -10.04 -10.11 -4.11
CA CYS A 8 -10.44 -10.62 -5.42
C CYS A 8 -10.20 -12.15 -5.41
N ALA A 9 -11.27 -12.92 -5.26
CA ALA A 9 -11.23 -14.37 -5.09
C ALA A 9 -10.72 -15.14 -6.33
N GLN A 10 -10.32 -14.44 -7.40
CA GLN A 10 -9.93 -15.04 -8.68
C GLN A 10 -8.43 -15.05 -8.99
N VAL A 11 -7.55 -14.48 -8.15
CA VAL A 11 -6.10 -14.50 -8.46
C VAL A 11 -5.36 -15.51 -7.58
N GLY A 12 -5.86 -16.75 -7.59
CA GLY A 12 -5.09 -17.92 -7.22
C GLY A 12 -4.39 -18.50 -8.45
N ARG A 13 -3.27 -17.89 -8.89
CA ARG A 13 -2.18 -18.55 -9.67
C ARG A 13 -1.10 -17.55 -10.06
N THR A 14 0.06 -17.72 -9.42
CA THR A 14 1.42 -17.55 -9.94
C THR A 14 1.64 -16.44 -11.00
N ILE A 15 1.54 -15.18 -10.60
CA ILE A 15 2.23 -14.10 -11.30
C ILE A 15 3.57 -13.94 -10.59
N GLN A 16 4.69 -13.97 -11.32
CA GLN A 16 5.99 -13.49 -10.83
C GLN A 16 5.95 -11.97 -10.64
N GLY A 17 5.03 -11.48 -9.81
CA GLY A 17 4.74 -10.08 -9.58
C GLY A 17 4.29 -9.92 -8.15
N LYS A 18 4.83 -8.92 -7.45
CA LYS A 18 4.52 -8.66 -6.05
C LYS A 18 2.99 -8.52 -5.88
N PRO A 19 2.38 -9.11 -4.84
CA PRO A 19 0.95 -9.03 -4.68
C PRO A 19 0.50 -7.57 -4.47
N TYR A 20 -0.73 -7.25 -4.89
CA TYR A 20 -1.30 -5.89 -4.83
C TYR A 20 -2.60 -5.86 -4.02
N LEU A 21 -2.97 -4.67 -3.53
CA LEU A 21 -4.16 -4.39 -2.75
C LEU A 21 -4.94 -3.26 -3.36
N VAL A 22 -6.20 -3.55 -3.70
CA VAL A 22 -7.17 -2.56 -4.13
C VAL A 22 -7.91 -2.02 -2.91
N ARG A 23 -7.95 -0.70 -2.76
CA ARG A 23 -8.68 0.02 -1.71
C ARG A 23 -9.58 1.06 -2.34
N ARG A 24 -10.68 1.39 -1.66
CA ARG A 24 -11.54 2.52 -2.04
C ARG A 24 -11.19 3.70 -1.14
N LEU A 25 -10.97 4.85 -1.76
CA LEU A 25 -10.74 6.12 -1.09
C LEU A 25 -12.07 6.74 -0.65
N SER A 26 -12.00 7.70 0.25
CA SER A 26 -13.13 8.51 0.75
C SER A 26 -13.90 9.22 -0.36
N ASN A 27 -13.21 9.65 -1.43
CA ASN A 27 -13.82 10.24 -2.63
C ASN A 27 -14.45 9.19 -3.58
N GLY A 28 -14.40 7.91 -3.21
CA GLY A 28 -14.93 6.79 -3.99
C GLY A 28 -14.00 6.25 -5.07
N ALA A 29 -12.87 6.90 -5.36
CA ALA A 29 -11.86 6.42 -6.29
C ALA A 29 -11.20 5.13 -5.78
N LEU A 30 -10.65 4.35 -6.71
CA LEU A 30 -9.89 3.16 -6.40
C LEU A 30 -8.39 3.46 -6.41
N ALA A 31 -7.71 3.00 -5.37
CA ALA A 31 -6.26 3.01 -5.29
C ALA A 31 -5.75 1.58 -5.22
N THR A 32 -4.64 1.30 -5.91
CA THR A 32 -4.04 -0.03 -5.92
C THR A 32 -2.56 0.06 -5.60
N THR A 33 -2.14 -0.54 -4.49
CA THR A 33 -0.75 -0.50 -4.01
C THR A 33 -0.16 -1.90 -3.87
N SER A 34 1.15 -2.05 -3.67
CA SER A 34 1.74 -3.32 -3.24
C SER A 34 1.22 -3.76 -1.88
N THR A 35 1.20 -5.07 -1.63
CA THR A 35 0.84 -5.65 -0.33
C THR A 35 1.94 -5.53 0.71
N GLU A 36 3.19 -5.38 0.32
CA GLU A 36 4.32 -5.42 1.25
C GLU A 36 4.68 -4.01 1.72
N CYS A 37 4.92 -3.86 3.02
CA CYS A 37 5.45 -2.64 3.58
C CYS A 37 6.83 -2.33 2.98
N GLY A 38 7.00 -1.14 2.40
CA GLY A 38 8.28 -0.70 1.84
C GLY A 38 9.43 -0.53 2.85
N ARG A 39 9.19 -0.74 4.15
CA ARG A 39 10.22 -0.71 5.21
C ARG A 39 10.54 -2.09 5.78
N CYS A 40 9.52 -2.83 6.23
CA CYS A 40 9.71 -4.10 6.93
C CYS A 40 9.20 -5.32 6.18
N GLU A 41 8.72 -5.15 4.94
CA GLU A 41 8.16 -6.20 4.08
C GLU A 41 6.94 -6.93 4.68
N TYR A 42 6.43 -6.43 5.81
CA TYR A 42 5.26 -6.98 6.47
C TYR A 42 4.00 -6.77 5.60
N PRO A 43 3.08 -7.75 5.55
CA PRO A 43 1.86 -7.63 4.77
C PRO A 43 0.94 -6.50 5.28
N LEU A 44 0.60 -5.57 4.40
CA LEU A 44 -0.30 -4.45 4.64
C LEU A 44 -1.79 -4.83 4.53
N LEU A 45 -2.11 -6.12 4.64
CA LEU A 45 -3.49 -6.62 4.60
C LEU A 45 -4.33 -6.07 5.76
N GLN A 46 -3.68 -5.82 6.90
CA GLN A 46 -4.28 -5.29 8.13
C GLN A 46 -3.81 -3.85 8.42
N ALA A 47 -3.17 -3.20 7.45
CA ALA A 47 -2.69 -1.84 7.63
C ALA A 47 -3.88 -0.88 7.74
N GLU A 48 -3.76 0.09 8.64
CA GLU A 48 -4.78 1.09 8.88
C GLU A 48 -4.72 2.15 7.77
N GLN A 49 -5.87 2.49 7.18
CA GLN A 49 -5.99 3.61 6.24
C GLN A 49 -6.49 4.84 7.00
N LYS A 50 -5.75 5.95 6.91
CA LYS A 50 -6.04 7.22 7.61
C LYS A 50 -6.22 8.34 6.61
N THR A 51 -7.01 9.33 6.99
CA THR A 51 -7.20 10.56 6.21
C THR A 51 -6.65 11.74 7.00
N PHE A 52 -5.85 12.58 6.36
CA PHE A 52 -5.32 13.82 6.93
C PHE A 52 -5.23 14.88 5.82
N GLU A 53 -5.80 16.07 6.06
CA GLU A 53 -5.80 17.19 5.10
C GLU A 53 -6.18 16.74 3.66
N ASP A 54 -7.32 16.05 3.55
CA ASP A 54 -7.87 15.51 2.29
C ASP A 54 -7.00 14.45 1.58
N SER A 55 -5.88 14.05 2.17
CA SER A 55 -4.97 13.01 1.68
C SER A 55 -5.17 11.71 2.45
N GLU A 56 -4.95 10.57 1.79
CA GLU A 56 -5.14 9.25 2.40
C GLU A 56 -3.84 8.47 2.47
N PHE A 57 -3.64 7.82 3.62
CA PHE A 57 -2.39 7.19 3.98
C PHE A 57 -2.61 5.76 4.47
N ILE A 58 -1.66 4.87 4.16
CA ILE A 58 -1.58 3.52 4.74
C ILE A 58 -0.51 3.52 5.82
N CYS A 59 -0.88 3.15 7.04
CA CYS A 59 0.03 2.97 8.16
C CYS A 59 0.26 1.48 8.44
N CYS A 60 1.52 1.04 8.34
CA CYS A 60 1.93 -0.30 8.72
C CYS A 60 1.78 -0.49 10.23
N ASP A 61 0.88 -1.40 10.63
CA ASP A 61 0.65 -1.79 12.03
C ASP A 61 1.90 -2.36 12.71
N MET A 62 2.83 -2.92 11.92
CA MET A 62 4.03 -3.57 12.42
C MET A 62 5.14 -2.57 12.75
N CYS A 63 5.57 -1.78 11.76
CA CYS A 63 6.71 -0.87 11.89
C CYS A 63 6.33 0.63 11.98
N GLY A 64 5.05 0.96 11.83
CA GLY A 64 4.56 2.34 11.84
C GLY A 64 4.90 3.15 10.57
N ALA A 65 5.46 2.53 9.52
CA ALA A 65 5.71 3.22 8.26
C ALA A 65 4.41 3.70 7.63
N THR A 66 4.37 4.97 7.22
CA THR A 66 3.20 5.61 6.63
C THR A 66 3.47 5.87 5.15
N PHE A 67 2.53 5.54 4.27
CA PHE A 67 2.67 5.75 2.83
C PHE A 67 1.46 6.50 2.30
N ASP A 68 1.68 7.44 1.40
CA ASP A 68 0.60 8.04 0.62
C ASP A 68 -0.03 6.97 -0.29
N VAL A 69 -1.36 6.93 -0.36
CA VAL A 69 -2.09 5.91 -1.12
C VAL A 69 -2.09 6.19 -2.63
N GLU A 70 -1.97 7.46 -3.04
CA GLU A 70 -2.03 7.89 -4.43
C GLU A 70 -0.74 7.58 -5.19
N ASP A 71 0.42 7.90 -4.60
CA ASP A 71 1.72 7.76 -5.25
C ASP A 71 2.65 6.75 -4.56
N GLY A 72 2.26 6.21 -3.40
CA GLY A 72 3.04 5.24 -2.64
C GLY A 72 4.22 5.85 -1.89
N ALA A 73 4.38 7.18 -1.90
CA ALA A 73 5.52 7.86 -1.32
C ALA A 73 5.59 7.65 0.19
N PRO A 74 6.81 7.47 0.74
CA PRO A 74 7.00 7.38 2.18
C PRO A 74 6.70 8.72 2.85
N GLN A 75 5.91 8.67 3.90
CA GLN A 75 5.54 9.82 4.74
C GLN A 75 6.09 9.65 6.16
N PRO A 76 6.26 10.75 6.91
CA PRO A 76 6.63 10.69 8.32
C PRO A 76 5.69 9.75 9.11
N SER A 77 6.30 8.81 9.83
CA SER A 77 5.57 7.94 10.75
C SER A 77 5.06 8.74 11.94
N ALA A 78 3.80 8.55 12.33
CA ALA A 78 3.28 9.14 13.56
C ALA A 78 4.06 8.66 14.79
N GLU A 79 4.16 9.52 15.81
CA GLU A 79 4.78 9.15 17.08
C GLU A 79 4.00 7.97 17.73
N GLY A 80 4.74 6.99 18.24
CA GLY A 80 4.14 5.77 18.80
C GLY A 80 3.54 4.78 17.79
N ALA A 81 3.61 5.03 16.48
CA ALA A 81 3.10 4.10 15.47
C ALA A 81 3.93 2.81 15.37
N GLY A 82 3.24 1.70 15.04
CA GLY A 82 3.79 0.35 14.99
C GLY A 82 3.65 -0.39 16.33
N LYS A 83 4.05 -1.67 16.38
CA LYS A 83 4.09 -2.40 17.66
C LYS A 83 5.23 -1.84 18.53
N PRO A 84 5.04 -1.65 19.85
CA PRO A 84 6.04 -0.97 20.70
C PRO A 84 7.47 -1.52 20.62
N LEU A 85 7.64 -2.85 20.65
CA LEU A 85 8.96 -3.47 20.65
C LEU A 85 9.57 -3.57 19.25
N PHE A 86 8.78 -3.95 18.26
CA PHE A 86 9.26 -4.18 16.90
C PHE A 86 9.34 -2.90 16.07
N GLY A 87 8.44 -1.95 16.30
CA GLY A 87 8.41 -0.67 15.62
C GLY A 87 9.68 0.13 15.86
N ALA A 88 10.17 0.17 17.10
CA ALA A 88 11.43 0.84 17.44
C ALA A 88 12.63 0.24 16.69
N LEU A 89 12.74 -1.09 16.66
CA LEU A 89 13.82 -1.79 15.96
C LEU A 89 13.76 -1.58 14.44
N LEU A 90 12.57 -1.58 13.87
CA LEU A 90 12.37 -1.52 12.42
C LEU A 90 12.43 -0.09 11.87
N LYS A 91 12.24 0.95 12.70
CA LYS A 91 12.34 2.37 12.30
C LYS A 91 13.72 2.75 11.75
N ALA A 92 14.77 2.02 12.11
CA ALA A 92 16.12 2.24 11.58
C ALA A 92 16.27 1.78 10.12
N LYS A 93 15.34 0.96 9.60
CA LYS A 93 15.38 0.52 8.20
C LYS A 93 14.91 1.62 7.26
N PRO A 94 15.50 1.74 6.06
CA PRO A 94 15.03 2.68 5.06
C PRO A 94 13.58 2.36 4.68
N GLN A 95 12.79 3.41 4.45
CA GLN A 95 11.41 3.29 4.00
C GLN A 95 11.35 3.57 2.49
N LYS A 96 11.18 2.51 1.70
CA LYS A 96 11.01 2.60 0.25
C LYS A 96 9.53 2.87 -0.08
N SER A 97 9.27 3.50 -1.22
CA SER A 97 7.90 3.70 -1.70
C SER A 97 7.17 2.37 -1.94
N LEU A 98 5.84 2.39 -1.78
CA LEU A 98 5.00 1.31 -2.28
C LEU A 98 4.93 1.38 -3.81
N LEU A 99 4.74 0.23 -4.44
CA LEU A 99 4.35 0.22 -5.85
C LEU A 99 2.89 0.66 -5.93
N VAL A 100 2.57 1.53 -6.89
CA VAL A 100 1.19 1.90 -7.23
C VAL A 100 0.86 1.36 -8.60
N PHE A 101 -0.35 0.86 -8.77
CA PHE A 101 -0.81 0.22 -9.99
C PHE A 101 -2.01 0.97 -10.57
N GLU A 102 -2.05 1.11 -11.90
CA GLU A 102 -3.24 1.63 -12.55
C GLU A 102 -4.39 0.67 -12.34
N ASN A 103 -5.57 1.22 -12.13
CA ASN A 103 -6.75 0.43 -11.94
C ASN A 103 -7.95 1.12 -12.60
N ARG A 104 -8.97 0.31 -12.89
CA ARG A 104 -10.21 0.79 -13.47
C ARG A 104 -11.37 -0.09 -12.99
N GLU A 105 -12.40 0.56 -12.47
CA GLU A 105 -13.68 -0.09 -12.17
C GLU A 105 -14.51 -0.20 -13.46
N LEU A 106 -15.03 -1.40 -13.70
CA LEU A 106 -15.93 -1.71 -14.82
C LEU A 106 -17.39 -1.50 -14.39
N LYS A 107 -18.30 -1.47 -15.37
CA LYS A 107 -19.73 -1.19 -15.12
C LYS A 107 -20.41 -2.24 -14.24
N ASP A 108 -19.88 -3.46 -14.22
CA ASP A 108 -20.36 -4.58 -13.41
C ASP A 108 -19.76 -4.60 -11.99
N GLY A 109 -18.93 -3.62 -11.63
CA GLY A 109 -18.22 -3.55 -10.35
C GLY A 109 -16.91 -4.35 -10.31
N SER A 110 -16.54 -5.04 -11.39
CA SER A 110 -15.25 -5.71 -11.50
C SER A 110 -14.11 -4.68 -11.58
N VAL A 111 -12.96 -4.99 -10.98
CA VAL A 111 -11.78 -4.11 -11.01
C VAL A 111 -10.69 -4.72 -11.89
N TYR A 112 -10.29 -3.98 -12.92
CA TYR A 112 -9.07 -4.27 -13.68
C TYR A 112 -7.88 -3.57 -13.02
N VAL A 113 -6.75 -4.27 -12.91
CA VAL A 113 -5.49 -3.73 -12.41
C VAL A 113 -4.40 -3.96 -13.45
N ASN A 114 -3.70 -2.90 -13.84
CA ASN A 114 -2.47 -3.02 -14.60
C ASN A 114 -1.33 -3.38 -13.65
N ILE A 115 -0.88 -4.63 -13.68
CA ILE A 115 0.18 -5.15 -12.80
C ILE A 115 1.58 -4.58 -13.11
N THR A 116 1.70 -3.71 -14.11
CA THR A 116 2.88 -2.89 -14.33
C THR A 116 2.76 -1.64 -13.44
N PRO A 117 3.65 -1.44 -12.46
CA PRO A 117 3.59 -0.26 -11.58
C PRO A 117 3.63 1.06 -12.37
N LYS A 118 2.87 2.06 -11.94
CA LYS A 118 2.91 3.44 -12.45
C LYS A 118 4.25 4.11 -12.23
N SER A 119 4.93 3.79 -11.14
CA SER A 119 6.17 4.44 -10.80
C SER A 119 7.23 4.05 -11.82
N LYS A 120 7.65 5.05 -12.60
CA LYS A 120 8.98 5.09 -13.21
C LYS A 120 9.94 4.60 -12.14
N GLN A 121 10.47 3.42 -12.36
CA GLN A 121 11.74 3.02 -11.82
C GLN A 121 12.73 4.15 -12.16
N LEU A 122 12.92 5.10 -11.25
CA LEU A 122 14.22 5.66 -10.97
C LEU A 122 15.06 4.48 -10.48
N PHE A 123 15.45 3.64 -11.43
CA PHE A 123 16.68 2.89 -11.31
C PHE A 123 17.69 3.95 -11.72
N GLU A 124 18.03 4.83 -10.79
CA GLU A 124 19.32 5.48 -10.88
C GLU A 124 20.30 4.32 -10.75
N ASP A 125 20.97 4.07 -11.87
CA ASP A 125 21.96 3.04 -12.06
C ASP A 125 22.93 3.03 -10.86
N GLU A 126 23.13 1.85 -10.27
CA GLU A 126 24.31 1.62 -9.45
C GLU A 126 25.52 1.71 -10.39
N GLU A 127 26.23 2.84 -10.35
CA GLU A 127 27.60 2.98 -10.87
C GLU A 127 28.61 2.86 -9.72
#